data_AF-A0A4Z0Y4E7-F1
#
_entry.id   AF-A0A4Z0Y4E7-F1
#
_cell.length_a   1.000
_cell.length_b   1.000
_cell.length_c   1.000
_cell.angle_alpha   90.00
_cell.angle_beta   90.00
_cell.angle_gamma   90.00
#
_symmetry.space_group_name_H-M   'P 1'
#
loop_
_entity.id
_entity.type
_entity.pdbx_description
1 polymer ?
#
loop_
_entity_poly.entity_id
_entity_poly.type
_entity_poly.pdbx_seq_one_letter_code
_entity_poly.pdbx_strand_id
1 'polypeptide(L)'
;MTGYFRDGYCRTDGNRDPGNHAVASIVTDEFLDFSASRGNDLRTIGLKGGCRWCLCTARWLEAYQAHRSGKVSNWGVPRVDLDATEDSALAMVDMNAFRQFAVQGPGQSQNSGGSGSTGA
;
A
#
# COMPACT_ATOMS: atom_id res chain seq x y z
N MET A 1 -6.66 2.67 14.20
CA MET A 1 -7.37 1.37 14.24
C MET A 1 -8.04 1.20 12.87
N THR A 2 -7.65 0.17 12.10
CA THR A 2 -8.04 -0.03 10.68
C THR A 2 -8.82 -1.35 10.51
N GLY A 3 -9.38 -1.61 9.32
CA GLY A 3 -10.20 -2.80 9.03
C GLY A 3 -11.70 -2.55 9.09
N TYR A 4 -12.49 -3.29 8.30
CA TYR A 4 -13.96 -3.30 8.37
C TYR A 4 -14.45 -3.59 9.80
N PHE A 5 -13.81 -4.55 10.47
CA PHE A 5 -14.08 -4.93 11.86
C PHE A 5 -13.37 -4.06 12.91
N ARG A 6 -12.57 -3.09 12.47
CA ARG A 6 -11.72 -2.22 13.30
C ARG A 6 -10.74 -2.99 14.19
N ASP A 7 -10.40 -4.24 13.92
CA ASP A 7 -9.47 -5.02 14.78
C ASP A 7 -7.98 -4.80 14.45
N GLY A 8 -7.67 -3.93 13.48
CA GLY A 8 -6.30 -3.74 12.98
C GLY A 8 -5.94 -4.69 11.84
N TYR A 9 -6.84 -5.59 11.44
CA TYR A 9 -6.69 -6.51 10.32
C TYR A 9 -7.62 -6.11 9.18
N CYS A 10 -7.18 -6.31 7.94
CA CYS A 10 -7.98 -6.00 6.76
C CYS A 10 -8.83 -7.20 6.36
N ARG A 11 -9.69 -7.64 7.27
CA ARG A 11 -10.66 -8.70 7.01
C ARG A 11 -11.85 -8.13 6.24
N THR A 12 -12.19 -8.75 5.13
CA THR A 12 -13.42 -8.47 4.37
C THR A 12 -14.56 -9.40 4.81
N ASP A 13 -15.83 -8.96 4.74
CA ASP A 13 -17.01 -9.83 4.94
C ASP A 13 -17.47 -10.43 3.60
N GLY A 14 -16.53 -11.05 2.87
CA GLY A 14 -16.79 -11.69 1.57
C GLY A 14 -17.63 -10.84 0.61
N ASN A 15 -18.81 -11.34 0.23
CA ASN A 15 -19.75 -10.69 -0.71
C ASN A 15 -20.31 -9.33 -0.27
N ARG A 16 -20.09 -8.88 0.97
CA ARG A 16 -20.58 -7.57 1.46
C ARG A 16 -19.59 -6.43 1.26
N ASP A 17 -18.35 -6.73 0.84
CA ASP A 17 -17.37 -5.72 0.44
C ASP A 17 -16.98 -5.90 -1.04
N PRO A 18 -17.75 -5.34 -1.98
CA PRO A 18 -17.43 -5.42 -3.41
C PRO A 18 -16.10 -4.74 -3.74
N GLY A 19 -15.58 -3.88 -2.86
CA GLY A 19 -14.28 -3.24 -2.99
C GLY A 19 -13.11 -4.14 -2.61
N ASN A 20 -13.34 -5.28 -1.93
CA ASN A 20 -12.28 -6.16 -1.43
C ASN A 20 -11.17 -5.36 -0.71
N HIS A 21 -11.49 -4.73 0.42
CA HIS A 21 -10.53 -3.98 1.25
C HIS A 21 -9.61 -4.92 2.05
N ALA A 22 -8.96 -5.85 1.37
CA ALA A 22 -8.13 -6.90 1.93
C ALA A 22 -6.67 -6.49 2.17
N VAL A 23 -6.19 -5.39 1.57
CA VAL A 23 -4.75 -5.04 1.60
C VAL A 23 -4.43 -4.12 2.77
N ALA A 24 -3.77 -4.65 3.79
CA ALA A 24 -3.25 -3.86 4.91
C ALA A 24 -2.07 -3.01 4.46
N SER A 25 -2.30 -1.71 4.30
CA SER A 25 -1.36 -0.82 3.65
C SER A 25 -0.89 0.33 4.54
N ILE A 26 0.34 0.79 4.33
CA ILE A 26 0.83 2.10 4.79
C ILE A 26 0.86 3.03 3.58
N VAL A 27 -0.02 4.02 3.57
CA VAL A 27 -0.14 4.98 2.46
C VAL A 27 0.95 6.03 2.52
N THR A 28 1.32 6.59 1.38
CA THR A 28 2.31 7.67 1.23
C THR A 28 1.62 8.90 0.65
N ASP A 29 2.25 10.07 0.73
CA ASP A 29 1.68 11.26 0.10
C ASP A 29 1.61 11.15 -1.43
N GLU A 30 2.62 10.54 -2.07
CA GLU A 30 2.61 10.30 -3.52
C GLU A 30 1.47 9.34 -3.94
N PHE A 31 1.23 8.28 -3.17
CA PHE A 31 0.07 7.40 -3.42
C PHE A 31 -1.25 8.16 -3.24
N LEU A 32 -1.36 9.00 -2.21
CA LEU A 32 -2.59 9.77 -1.97
C LEU A 32 -2.85 10.76 -3.13
N ASP A 33 -1.81 11.39 -3.67
CA ASP A 33 -1.92 12.25 -4.86
C ASP A 33 -2.33 11.46 -6.09
N PHE A 34 -1.69 10.30 -6.32
CA PHE A 34 -2.06 9.38 -7.39
C PHE A 34 -3.52 8.92 -7.26
N SER A 35 -3.93 8.46 -6.09
CA SER A 35 -5.28 7.98 -5.80
C SER A 35 -6.32 9.08 -6.03
N ALA A 36 -6.05 10.31 -5.58
CA ALA A 36 -6.91 11.45 -5.86
C ALA A 36 -7.03 11.74 -7.37
N SER A 37 -5.92 11.67 -8.12
CA SER A 37 -5.93 11.81 -9.58
C SER A 37 -6.74 10.72 -10.31
N ARG A 38 -7.01 9.59 -9.65
CA ARG A 38 -7.86 8.47 -10.12
C ARG A 38 -9.29 8.52 -9.58
N GLY A 39 -9.69 9.66 -9.00
CA GLY A 39 -11.03 9.87 -8.45
C GLY A 39 -11.28 9.22 -7.09
N ASN A 40 -10.21 8.86 -6.36
CA ASN A 40 -10.30 8.29 -5.01
C ASN A 40 -9.49 9.15 -4.03
N ASP A 41 -10.00 10.33 -3.68
CA ASP A 41 -9.33 11.22 -2.73
C ASP A 41 -9.56 10.77 -1.28
N LEU A 42 -8.58 10.02 -0.76
CA LEU A 42 -8.59 9.50 0.60
C LEU A 42 -8.22 10.55 1.67
N ARG A 43 -7.77 11.75 1.28
CA ARG A 43 -7.54 12.82 2.26
C ARG A 43 -8.84 13.40 2.80
N THR A 44 -9.93 13.28 2.03
CA THR A 44 -11.28 13.69 2.46
C THR A 44 -11.77 12.93 3.69
N ILE A 45 -11.27 11.71 3.92
CA ILE A 45 -11.54 10.89 5.11
C ILE A 45 -10.41 10.96 6.16
N GLY A 46 -9.48 11.91 6.00
CA GLY A 46 -8.44 12.23 6.99
C GLY A 46 -7.15 11.44 6.88
N LEU A 47 -6.89 10.71 5.77
CA LEU A 47 -5.61 10.03 5.59
C LEU A 47 -4.48 11.01 5.23
N LYS A 48 -3.28 10.70 5.71
CA LYS A 48 -2.02 11.36 5.38
C LYS A 48 -0.91 10.33 5.17
N GLY A 49 0.21 10.72 4.56
CA GLY A 49 1.39 9.87 4.47
C GLY A 49 1.76 9.23 5.81
N GLY A 50 2.04 7.92 5.79
CA GLY A 50 2.33 7.09 6.96
C GLY A 50 1.10 6.48 7.65
N CYS A 51 -0.13 6.82 7.25
CA CYS A 51 -1.33 6.19 7.82
C CYS A 51 -1.44 4.71 7.44
N ARG A 52 -1.83 3.87 8.41
CA ARG A 52 -2.26 2.48 8.16
C ARG A 52 -3.71 2.46 7.72
N TRP A 53 -4.00 1.78 6.61
CA TRP A 53 -5.32 1.72 6.01
C TRP A 53 -5.55 0.41 5.26
N CYS A 54 -6.77 -0.12 5.34
CA CYS A 54 -7.20 -1.24 4.50
C CYS A 54 -7.62 -0.72 3.14
N LEU A 55 -6.78 -0.94 2.14
CA LEU A 55 -7.04 -0.54 0.78
C LEU A 55 -7.80 -1.63 0.03
N CYS A 56 -8.70 -1.19 -0.83
CA CYS A 56 -9.25 -1.99 -1.92
C CYS A 56 -8.10 -2.59 -2.74
N THR A 57 -8.13 -3.92 -2.93
CA THR A 57 -7.11 -4.64 -3.70
C THR A 57 -6.94 -4.07 -5.12
N ALA A 58 -8.04 -3.69 -5.78
CA ALA A 58 -7.98 -3.09 -7.11
C ALA A 58 -7.29 -1.71 -7.11
N ARG A 59 -7.44 -0.91 -6.05
CA ARG A 59 -6.75 0.39 -5.90
C ARG A 59 -5.26 0.22 -5.63
N TRP A 60 -4.88 -0.80 -4.86
CA TRP A 60 -3.47 -1.14 -4.69
C TRP A 60 -2.85 -1.60 -6.02
N LEU A 61 -3.55 -2.47 -6.77
CA LEU A 61 -3.12 -2.95 -8.07
C LEU A 61 -2.96 -1.82 -9.10
N GLU A 62 -3.88 -0.86 -9.13
CA GLU A 62 -3.79 0.33 -9.99
C GLU A 62 -2.49 1.11 -9.76
N ALA A 63 -2.12 1.33 -8.50
CA ALA A 63 -0.86 1.98 -8.13
C ALA A 63 0.36 1.16 -8.55
N TYR A 64 0.33 -0.16 -8.32
CA TYR A 64 1.41 -1.06 -8.75
C TYR A 64 1.63 -1.05 -10.27
N GLN A 65 0.54 -1.06 -11.06
CA GLN A 65 0.63 -0.96 -12.53
C GLN A 65 1.16 0.41 -12.99
N ALA A 66 0.77 1.49 -12.32
CA ALA A 66 1.32 2.82 -12.57
C ALA A 66 2.84 2.86 -12.30
N HIS A 67 3.31 2.22 -11.23
CA HIS A 67 4.72 2.09 -10.93
C HIS A 67 5.46 1.30 -12.01
N ARG A 68 4.93 0.13 -12.40
CA ARG A 68 5.51 -0.70 -13.47
C ARG A 68 5.63 -0.01 -14.81
N SER A 69 4.79 0.99 -15.08
CA SER A 69 4.82 1.81 -16.29
C SER A 69 5.60 3.12 -16.14
N GLY A 70 6.27 3.34 -15.00
CA GLY A 70 7.08 4.52 -14.72
C GLY A 70 6.29 5.79 -14.45
N LYS A 71 4.98 5.69 -14.19
CA LYS A 71 4.11 6.86 -13.92
C LYS A 71 4.20 7.37 -12.49
N VAL A 72 4.55 6.50 -11.56
CA VAL A 72 4.79 6.83 -10.16
C VAL A 72 6.08 6.15 -9.69
N SER A 73 6.74 6.74 -8.71
CA SER A 73 7.92 6.18 -8.07
C SER A 73 7.56 4.96 -7.22
N ASN A 74 8.57 4.34 -6.59
CA ASN A 74 8.32 3.30 -5.60
C ASN A 74 7.44 3.79 -4.43
N TRP A 75 7.43 5.09 -4.13
CA TRP A 75 6.57 5.66 -3.10
C TRP A 75 5.11 5.80 -3.54
N GLY A 76 4.81 5.78 -4.84
CA GLY A 76 3.43 5.77 -5.33
C GLY A 76 2.67 4.46 -5.06
N VAL A 77 3.37 3.40 -4.64
CA VAL A 77 2.77 2.12 -4.24
C VAL A 77 2.79 2.00 -2.71
N PRO A 78 1.63 1.84 -2.05
CA PRO A 78 1.55 1.66 -0.60
C PRO A 78 2.33 0.43 -0.13
N ARG A 79 3.03 0.55 1.00
CA ARG A 79 3.69 -0.61 1.64
C ARG A 79 2.65 -1.56 2.20
N VAL A 80 2.91 -2.86 2.16
CA VAL A 80 1.95 -3.90 2.54
C VAL A 80 2.40 -4.62 3.81
N ASP A 81 1.52 -4.71 4.80
CA ASP A 81 1.67 -5.61 5.92
C ASP A 81 1.12 -6.98 5.52
N LEU A 82 2.02 -7.92 5.19
CA LEU A 82 1.64 -9.25 4.69
C LEU A 82 0.88 -10.06 5.74
N ASP A 83 1.22 -9.91 7.02
CA ASP A 83 0.60 -10.67 8.11
C ASP A 83 -0.81 -10.15 8.44
N ALA A 84 -1.11 -8.91 8.05
CA ALA A 84 -2.42 -8.27 8.25
C ALA A 84 -3.27 -8.17 6.96
N THR A 85 -2.76 -8.65 5.83
CA THR A 85 -3.46 -8.70 4.53
C THR A 85 -4.21 -10.01 4.38
N GLU A 86 -5.45 -9.95 3.90
CA GLU A 86 -6.27 -11.14 3.69
C GLU A 86 -5.90 -11.86 2.37
N ASP A 87 -5.91 -13.20 2.38
CA ASP A 87 -5.59 -14.05 1.23
C ASP A 87 -6.45 -13.77 -0.01
N SER A 88 -7.67 -13.25 0.13
CA SER A 88 -8.53 -12.91 -1.02
C SER A 88 -7.94 -11.82 -1.93
N ALA A 89 -6.96 -11.04 -1.44
CA ALA A 89 -6.19 -10.12 -2.27
C ALA A 89 -5.40 -10.85 -3.37
N LEU A 90 -5.01 -12.11 -3.13
CA LEU A 90 -4.27 -12.95 -4.08
C LEU A 90 -5.10 -13.37 -5.30
N ALA A 91 -6.41 -13.17 -5.28
CA ALA A 91 -7.25 -13.37 -6.46
C ALA A 91 -7.00 -12.32 -7.57
N MET A 92 -6.42 -11.16 -7.22
CA MET A 92 -6.14 -10.07 -8.17
C MET A 92 -4.66 -9.71 -8.27
N VAL A 93 -3.86 -9.97 -7.23
CA VAL A 93 -2.47 -9.52 -7.14
C VAL A 93 -1.59 -10.67 -6.68
N ASP A 94 -0.54 -10.99 -7.44
CA ASP A 94 0.38 -12.06 -7.07
C ASP A 94 1.16 -11.75 -5.78
N MET A 95 1.41 -12.78 -4.98
CA MET A 95 2.19 -12.68 -3.74
C MET A 95 3.59 -12.05 -3.95
N ASN A 96 4.20 -12.25 -5.12
CA ASN A 96 5.49 -11.62 -5.44
C ASN A 96 5.40 -10.09 -5.55
N ALA A 97 4.28 -9.56 -6.08
CA ALA A 97 4.06 -8.12 -6.11
C ALA A 97 3.90 -7.57 -4.68
N PHE A 98 3.15 -8.24 -3.82
CA PHE A 98 3.02 -7.82 -2.42
C PHE A 98 4.35 -7.87 -1.67
N ARG A 99 5.15 -8.93 -1.86
CA ARG A 99 6.50 -9.05 -1.26
C ARG A 99 7.44 -7.93 -1.64
N GLN A 100 7.38 -7.43 -2.88
CA GLN A 100 8.20 -6.31 -3.33
C GLN A 100 7.94 -5.03 -2.51
N PHE A 101 6.71 -4.87 -2.01
CA PHE A 101 6.30 -3.70 -1.25
C PHE A 101 6.01 -4.00 0.22
N ALA A 102 6.43 -5.17 0.72
CA ALA A 102 6.20 -5.55 2.10
C ALA A 102 6.84 -4.54 3.06
N VAL A 103 6.17 -4.26 4.18
CA VAL A 103 6.81 -3.59 5.31
C VAL A 103 7.96 -4.48 5.78
N GLN A 104 9.15 -3.91 5.91
CA GLN A 104 10.22 -4.63 6.58
C GLN A 104 9.80 -4.74 8.05
N GLY A 105 9.86 -5.96 8.62
CA GLY A 105 9.51 -6.19 10.01
C GLY A 105 10.29 -5.27 10.96
N PRO A 106 9.89 -5.16 12.24
CA PRO A 106 10.56 -4.31 13.21
C PRO A 106 12.03 -4.75 13.33
N GLY A 107 12.94 -4.04 12.65
CA GLY A 107 14.34 -4.43 12.55
C GLY A 107 15.14 -3.80 11.41
N GLN A 108 14.50 -3.24 10.37
CA GLN A 108 15.25 -2.52 9.33
C GLN A 108 14.75 -1.08 9.19
N SER A 109 15.45 -0.20 9.91
CA SER A 109 15.40 1.23 9.72
C SER A 109 15.90 1.57 8.33
N GLN A 110 15.16 2.41 7.61
CA GLN A 110 15.55 2.95 6.32
C GLN A 110 16.88 3.68 6.45
N ASN A 111 17.97 3.07 6.01
CA ASN A 111 19.22 3.79 5.83
C ASN A 111 19.28 4.35 4.42
N SER A 112 18.67 5.53 4.24
CA SER A 112 18.85 6.39 3.07
C SER A 112 19.79 7.53 3.47
N GLY A 113 21.01 7.52 2.91
CA GLY A 113 21.98 8.62 2.98
C GLY A 113 23.42 8.08 3.16
N GLY A 114 24.39 8.31 2.29
CA GLY A 114 24.49 9.17 1.13
C GLY A 114 25.80 8.91 0.39
N SER A 115 25.90 9.47 -0.81
CA SER A 115 27.05 9.45 -1.71
C SER A 115 28.36 9.85 -1.04
N GLY A 116 29.45 9.17 -1.40
CA GLY A 116 30.82 9.56 -1.11
C GLY A 116 31.75 9.13 -2.23
N SER A 117 31.80 9.93 -3.28
CA SER A 117 32.88 9.92 -4.28
C SER A 117 34.20 10.40 -3.66
N THR A 118 35.30 9.69 -3.91
CA THR A 118 36.72 10.12 -4.04
C THR A 118 37.52 8.82 -4.21
N GLY A 119 38.34 8.58 -5.23
CA GLY A 119 39.24 9.47 -5.94
C GLY A 119 40.65 9.30 -5.38
N ALA A 120 41.37 8.27 -5.84
CA ALA A 120 42.84 8.17 -5.94
C ALA A 120 43.19 6.93 -6.77
#